data_AF-A0A8J3DL13-F1
#
_entry.id   AF-A0A8J3DL13-F1
#
_cell.length_a   1.000
_cell.length_b   1.000
_cell.length_c   1.000
_cell.angle_alpha   90.00
_cell.angle_beta   90.00
_cell.angle_gamma   90.00
#
_symmetry.space_group_name_H-M   'P 1'
#
loop_
_entity.id
_entity.type
_entity.pdbx_description
1 polymer ?
#
loop_
_entity_poly.entity_id
_entity_poly.type
_entity_poly.pdbx_seq_one_letter_code
_entity_poly.pdbx_strand_id
1 'polypeptide(L)'
;MQVPRKNLFVSVVLGTGLLMTAQAQVLMLNFRATGAPTGANLTNSPYNTENPSFSDTTWNNRSNSDVASGLFWADGSASTGVGYNLGIADLATSTIVDLSSEVGKSSNLGSDTNTGIYVGNSVATGGIFDGTAADRLQVGLQITGLAAGTYEIYVTGRNTNGQSSGILPYTFYAGTGTAGQNFDFSGYNSESVTFNGTASTESWIEAGETDGNYGKFTITLAAGEAINIVSNGDGGKATSSSPVGSANRGFLNSVQIVSIPEPHTWALILGLGALAVVSIRRRQV
;
A
#
# COMPACT_ATOMS: atom_id res chain seq x y z
N MET A 1 -2.88 -76.83 -9.77
CA MET A 1 -3.79 -75.84 -9.15
C MET A 1 -3.09 -74.50 -9.18
N GLN A 2 -3.44 -73.64 -10.15
CA GLN A 2 -2.68 -72.44 -10.51
C GLN A 2 -3.46 -71.21 -10.02
N VAL A 3 -2.91 -70.47 -9.05
CA VAL A 3 -3.58 -69.32 -8.43
C VAL A 3 -3.35 -68.08 -9.32
N PRO A 4 -4.41 -67.37 -9.76
CA PRO A 4 -4.25 -66.20 -10.60
C PRO A 4 -3.73 -65.01 -9.79
N ARG A 5 -2.56 -64.49 -10.16
CA ARG A 5 -2.04 -63.22 -9.64
C ARG A 5 -2.84 -62.08 -10.27
N LYS A 6 -3.64 -61.38 -9.45
CA LYS A 6 -4.33 -60.15 -9.84
C LYS A 6 -3.29 -59.03 -9.99
N ASN A 7 -2.98 -58.66 -11.24
CA ASN A 7 -2.17 -57.48 -11.54
C ASN A 7 -2.99 -56.23 -11.20
N LEU A 8 -2.75 -55.67 -10.02
CA LEU A 8 -3.32 -54.39 -9.60
C LEU A 8 -2.56 -53.27 -10.33
N PHE A 9 -3.10 -52.81 -11.45
CA PHE A 9 -2.61 -51.60 -12.11
C PHE A 9 -2.94 -50.39 -11.23
N VAL A 10 -1.98 -50.00 -10.40
CA VAL A 10 -2.00 -48.69 -9.73
C VAL A 10 -1.51 -47.68 -10.76
N SER A 11 -2.43 -47.04 -11.48
CA SER A 11 -2.13 -45.85 -12.27
C SER A 11 -1.69 -44.75 -11.31
N VAL A 12 -0.38 -44.60 -11.13
CA VAL A 12 0.21 -43.42 -10.53
C VAL A 12 0.01 -42.31 -11.55
N VAL A 13 -1.06 -41.54 -11.38
CA VAL A 13 -1.16 -40.22 -11.99
C VAL A 13 0.00 -39.44 -11.39
N LEU A 14 1.11 -39.33 -12.14
CA LEU A 14 2.06 -38.25 -11.96
C LEU A 14 1.24 -36.99 -12.22
N GLY A 15 0.59 -36.48 -11.18
CA GLY A 15 0.16 -35.10 -11.17
C GLY A 15 1.44 -34.32 -11.37
N THR A 16 1.61 -33.76 -12.57
CA THR A 16 2.39 -32.54 -12.77
C THR A 16 1.92 -31.60 -11.68
N GLY A 17 2.64 -31.60 -10.56
CA GLY A 17 2.38 -30.68 -9.47
C GLY A 17 2.49 -29.32 -10.10
N LEU A 18 1.35 -28.64 -10.24
CA LEU A 18 1.36 -27.22 -10.49
C LEU A 18 2.24 -26.65 -9.38
N LEU A 19 3.44 -26.23 -9.74
CA LEU A 19 4.21 -25.27 -8.97
C LEU A 19 3.36 -24.02 -9.01
N MET A 20 2.36 -23.95 -8.12
CA MET A 20 1.65 -22.71 -7.85
C MET A 20 2.70 -21.84 -7.18
N THR A 21 3.33 -20.99 -7.98
CA THR A 21 4.09 -19.86 -7.46
C THR A 21 3.11 -19.07 -6.62
N ALA A 22 3.29 -19.08 -5.30
CA ALA A 22 2.53 -18.21 -4.42
C ALA A 22 2.88 -16.78 -4.80
N GLN A 23 2.05 -16.16 -5.64
CA GLN A 23 2.20 -14.76 -6.02
C GLN A 23 1.76 -13.91 -4.83
N ALA A 24 2.56 -12.90 -4.51
CA ALA A 24 2.19 -11.89 -3.53
C ALA A 24 0.85 -11.25 -3.92
N GLN A 25 -0.09 -11.16 -2.98
CA GLN A 25 -1.32 -10.40 -3.18
C GLN A 25 -1.00 -8.93 -2.97
N VAL A 26 -1.40 -8.11 -3.94
CA VAL A 26 -1.14 -6.67 -3.91
C VAL A 26 -2.46 -5.93 -3.88
N LEU A 27 -2.69 -5.12 -2.85
CA LEU A 27 -3.79 -4.16 -2.83
C LEU A 27 -3.25 -2.80 -3.26
N MET A 28 -3.85 -2.20 -4.29
CA MET A 28 -3.47 -0.87 -4.77
C MET A 28 -4.64 0.09 -4.55
N LEU A 29 -4.43 1.11 -3.73
CA LEU A 29 -5.40 2.14 -3.38
C LEU A 29 -4.98 3.48 -3.99
N ASN A 30 -5.92 4.17 -4.62
CA ASN A 30 -5.70 5.47 -5.22
C ASN A 30 -6.78 6.44 -4.77
N PHE A 31 -6.37 7.57 -4.20
CA PHE A 31 -7.25 8.54 -3.54
C PHE A 31 -7.61 9.74 -4.43
N ARG A 32 -7.75 9.52 -5.74
CA ARG A 32 -8.23 10.54 -6.68
C ARG A 32 -9.73 10.79 -6.47
N ALA A 33 -10.12 12.07 -6.48
CA ALA A 33 -11.52 12.46 -6.41
C ALA A 33 -12.35 11.85 -7.54
N THR A 34 -11.81 11.86 -8.77
CA THR A 34 -12.44 11.24 -9.93
C THR A 34 -11.42 10.67 -10.91
N GLY A 35 -11.81 9.59 -11.59
CA GLY A 35 -11.02 8.95 -12.63
C GLY A 35 -9.84 8.15 -12.09
N ALA A 36 -9.80 6.87 -12.39
CA ALA A 36 -8.68 6.00 -12.08
C ALA A 36 -7.44 6.31 -12.96
N PRO A 37 -6.23 5.86 -12.57
CA PRO A 37 -5.08 5.81 -13.46
C PRO A 37 -5.41 5.00 -14.72
N THR A 38 -4.79 5.34 -15.85
CA THR A 38 -5.00 4.68 -17.16
C THR A 38 -3.70 4.66 -17.96
N GLY A 39 -3.64 3.80 -18.98
CA GLY A 39 -2.48 3.70 -19.85
C GLY A 39 -1.20 3.39 -19.07
N ALA A 40 -0.12 4.12 -19.36
CA ALA A 40 1.17 3.95 -18.67
C ALA A 40 1.09 4.23 -17.16
N ASN A 41 0.11 5.01 -16.69
CA ASN A 41 -0.04 5.32 -15.27
C ASN A 41 -0.57 4.15 -14.44
N LEU A 42 -1.06 3.07 -15.06
CA LEU A 42 -1.48 1.86 -14.34
C LEU A 42 -0.31 1.13 -13.69
N THR A 43 0.88 1.22 -14.28
CA THR A 43 2.12 0.58 -13.81
C THR A 43 3.20 1.59 -13.43
N ASN A 44 2.86 2.88 -13.36
CA ASN A 44 3.75 3.94 -12.91
C ASN A 44 3.55 4.15 -11.41
N SER A 45 4.18 3.30 -10.59
CA SER A 45 4.01 3.30 -9.14
C SER A 45 5.31 2.91 -8.40
N PRO A 46 5.42 3.20 -7.09
CA PRO A 46 6.55 2.75 -6.29
C PRO A 46 6.81 1.23 -6.40
N TYR A 47 5.80 0.40 -6.21
CA TYR A 47 6.01 -1.05 -6.22
C TYR A 47 6.38 -1.60 -7.60
N ASN A 48 5.84 -1.03 -8.71
CA ASN A 48 6.28 -1.40 -10.05
C ASN A 48 7.75 -1.02 -10.31
N THR A 49 8.28 0.00 -9.62
CA THR A 49 9.68 0.41 -9.74
C THR A 49 10.60 -0.61 -9.05
N GLU A 50 10.21 -1.08 -7.85
CA GLU A 50 10.98 -2.10 -7.13
C GLU A 50 10.83 -3.51 -7.70
N ASN A 51 9.64 -3.81 -8.24
CA ASN A 51 9.37 -5.08 -8.90
C ASN A 51 8.94 -4.83 -10.36
N PRO A 52 9.90 -4.67 -11.30
CA PRO A 52 9.59 -4.45 -12.71
C PRO A 52 8.85 -5.62 -13.38
N SER A 53 8.82 -6.80 -12.75
CA SER A 53 8.07 -7.96 -13.25
C SER A 53 6.59 -7.94 -12.85
N PHE A 54 6.22 -7.08 -11.90
CA PHE A 54 4.83 -6.89 -11.51
C PHE A 54 4.06 -6.16 -12.60
N SER A 55 3.05 -6.82 -13.16
CA SER A 55 2.28 -6.34 -14.31
C SER A 55 0.80 -6.10 -14.04
N ASP A 56 0.36 -6.32 -12.81
CA ASP A 56 -1.04 -6.15 -12.43
C ASP A 56 -1.42 -4.65 -12.41
N THR A 57 -2.68 -4.33 -12.73
CA THR A 57 -3.09 -2.95 -13.06
C THR A 57 -4.36 -2.49 -12.35
N THR A 58 -4.96 -3.31 -11.49
CA THR A 58 -6.23 -2.93 -10.84
C THR A 58 -5.98 -2.00 -9.66
N TRP A 59 -6.34 -0.72 -9.83
CA TRP A 59 -6.35 0.27 -8.76
C TRP A 59 -7.75 0.47 -8.19
N ASN A 60 -7.88 0.39 -6.87
CA ASN A 60 -9.09 0.76 -6.16
C ASN A 60 -9.16 2.29 -6.06
N ASN A 61 -9.77 2.91 -7.06
CA ASN A 61 -9.99 4.35 -7.05
C ASN A 61 -11.10 4.72 -6.06
N ARG A 62 -10.73 5.40 -4.99
CA ARG A 62 -11.66 5.82 -3.94
C ARG A 62 -11.43 7.27 -3.58
N SER A 63 -12.44 7.91 -3.03
CA SER A 63 -12.35 9.29 -2.53
C SER A 63 -12.03 9.26 -1.03
N ASN A 64 -12.58 10.20 -0.28
CA ASN A 64 -12.45 10.43 1.14
C ASN A 64 -13.52 9.73 2.00
N SER A 65 -13.97 8.54 1.60
CA SER A 65 -15.01 7.79 2.33
C SER A 65 -14.54 6.38 2.69
N ASP A 66 -15.01 5.87 3.82
CA ASP A 66 -14.76 4.50 4.25
C ASP A 66 -15.27 3.47 3.23
N VAL A 67 -14.62 2.30 3.22
CA VAL A 67 -14.97 1.18 2.37
C VAL A 67 -14.98 -0.10 3.20
N ALA A 68 -16.16 -0.56 3.59
CA ALA A 68 -16.30 -1.80 4.35
C ALA A 68 -16.03 -3.07 3.53
N SER A 69 -16.22 -3.04 2.21
CA SER A 69 -16.00 -4.18 1.30
C SER A 69 -16.00 -3.77 -0.17
N GLY A 70 -15.75 -4.71 -1.09
CA GLY A 70 -15.81 -4.47 -2.53
C GLY A 70 -14.53 -3.87 -3.10
N LEU A 71 -13.41 -4.09 -2.41
CA LEU A 71 -12.08 -3.85 -2.95
C LEU A 71 -11.65 -5.03 -3.84
N PHE A 72 -10.66 -4.78 -4.68
CA PHE A 72 -10.05 -5.75 -5.57
C PHE A 72 -8.54 -5.81 -5.33
N TRP A 73 -7.96 -7.01 -5.43
CA TRP A 73 -6.53 -7.16 -5.58
C TRP A 73 -6.08 -6.61 -6.94
N ALA A 74 -4.78 -6.36 -7.08
CA ALA A 74 -4.20 -5.79 -8.29
C ALA A 74 -4.49 -6.64 -9.55
N ASP A 75 -4.56 -7.96 -9.39
CA ASP A 75 -4.90 -8.92 -10.46
C ASP A 75 -6.38 -8.85 -10.91
N GLY A 76 -7.20 -8.03 -10.26
CA GLY A 76 -8.61 -7.84 -10.55
C GLY A 76 -9.54 -8.79 -9.81
N SER A 77 -9.02 -9.72 -9.01
CA SER A 77 -9.83 -10.60 -8.15
C SER A 77 -10.37 -9.86 -6.93
N ALA A 78 -11.51 -10.29 -6.39
CA ALA A 78 -12.13 -9.61 -5.25
C ALA A 78 -11.38 -9.88 -3.94
N SER A 79 -11.08 -8.82 -3.17
CA SER A 79 -10.48 -8.93 -1.83
C SER A 79 -11.56 -9.08 -0.76
N THR A 80 -12.15 -10.27 -0.69
CA THR A 80 -13.25 -10.58 0.23
C THR A 80 -12.86 -10.30 1.68
N GLY A 81 -13.66 -9.48 2.37
CA GLY A 81 -13.45 -9.13 3.78
C GLY A 81 -12.45 -8.00 4.01
N VAL A 82 -11.71 -7.57 2.98
CA VAL A 82 -10.78 -6.44 3.08
C VAL A 82 -11.55 -5.14 2.91
N GLY A 83 -11.31 -4.20 3.82
CA GLY A 83 -11.88 -2.87 3.81
C GLY A 83 -10.96 -1.86 4.47
N TYR A 84 -11.32 -0.59 4.44
CA TYR A 84 -10.59 0.44 5.17
C TYR A 84 -11.50 1.50 5.76
N ASN A 85 -10.99 2.13 6.81
CA ASN A 85 -11.56 3.32 7.42
C ASN A 85 -10.56 4.48 7.27
N LEU A 86 -11.08 5.69 7.13
CA LEU A 86 -10.32 6.92 7.11
C LEU A 86 -10.57 7.68 8.42
N GLY A 87 -9.62 8.54 8.76
CA GLY A 87 -9.78 9.42 9.91
C GLY A 87 -8.82 10.59 9.84
N ILE A 88 -8.96 11.51 10.78
CA ILE A 88 -8.04 12.63 10.93
C ILE A 88 -7.52 12.73 12.35
N ALA A 89 -6.31 13.25 12.50
CA ALA A 89 -5.90 13.86 13.76
C ALA A 89 -6.26 15.35 13.69
N ASP A 90 -7.23 15.74 14.51
CA ASP A 90 -7.93 17.03 14.47
C ASP A 90 -7.10 18.22 14.98
N LEU A 91 -5.96 17.96 15.61
CA LEU A 91 -5.01 18.96 16.08
C LEU A 91 -3.62 18.68 15.51
N ALA A 92 -2.90 19.75 15.19
CA ALA A 92 -1.53 19.71 14.68
C ALA A 92 -0.54 18.88 15.53
N THR A 93 -0.79 18.84 16.84
CA THR A 93 0.03 18.13 17.82
C THR A 93 -0.58 16.81 18.27
N SER A 94 -1.80 16.48 17.82
CA SER A 94 -2.41 15.19 18.12
C SER A 94 -1.65 14.11 17.38
N THR A 95 -1.47 12.97 18.05
CA THR A 95 -1.01 11.73 17.45
C THR A 95 -2.14 10.69 17.35
N ILE A 96 -3.35 11.06 17.76
CA ILE A 96 -4.52 10.20 17.76
C ILE A 96 -5.32 10.50 16.48
N VAL A 97 -5.45 9.48 15.63
CA VAL A 97 -6.39 9.50 14.52
C VAL A 97 -7.74 9.05 15.03
N ASP A 98 -8.73 9.93 14.88
CA ASP A 98 -10.12 9.64 15.15
C ASP A 98 -10.82 9.17 13.87
N LEU A 99 -11.23 7.89 13.84
CA LEU A 99 -11.95 7.28 12.72
C LEU A 99 -13.40 7.71 12.64
N SER A 100 -13.94 8.37 13.67
CA SER A 100 -15.27 8.99 13.59
C SER A 100 -15.25 10.37 12.92
N SER A 101 -14.06 10.95 12.76
CA SER A 101 -13.86 12.22 12.08
C SER A 101 -13.55 11.99 10.60
N GLU A 102 -14.50 12.36 9.73
CA GLU A 102 -14.36 12.18 8.29
C GLU A 102 -13.25 13.05 7.68
N VAL A 103 -12.53 12.51 6.69
CA VAL A 103 -11.60 13.29 5.89
C VAL A 103 -12.38 14.23 4.97
N GLY A 104 -12.29 15.53 5.18
CA GLY A 104 -13.19 16.50 4.53
C GLY A 104 -12.91 16.79 3.04
N LYS A 105 -11.74 16.44 2.49
CA LYS A 105 -11.36 16.84 1.12
C LYS A 105 -10.77 15.70 0.31
N SER A 106 -11.08 15.73 -0.99
CA SER A 106 -10.54 14.86 -2.03
C SER A 106 -10.38 15.69 -3.30
N SER A 107 -9.26 15.55 -4.01
CA SER A 107 -9.00 16.33 -5.22
C SER A 107 -8.17 15.59 -6.28
N ASN A 108 -8.37 16.00 -7.53
CA ASN A 108 -7.45 15.71 -8.63
C ASN A 108 -6.45 16.88 -8.71
N LEU A 109 -5.27 16.65 -8.16
CA LEU A 109 -4.13 17.55 -8.15
C LEU A 109 -3.37 17.46 -9.50
N GLY A 110 -2.17 18.04 -9.56
CA GLY A 110 -1.29 18.05 -10.73
C GLY A 110 -1.41 19.31 -11.60
N SER A 111 -1.78 20.46 -11.05
CA SER A 111 -1.76 21.73 -11.80
C SER A 111 -0.34 22.26 -11.99
N ASP A 112 0.53 22.06 -10.99
CA ASP A 112 1.86 22.70 -10.95
C ASP A 112 2.99 21.70 -11.14
N THR A 113 2.89 20.52 -10.51
CA THR A 113 3.82 19.39 -10.70
C THR A 113 3.10 18.31 -11.49
N ASN A 114 3.41 18.19 -12.78
CA ASN A 114 2.59 17.43 -13.74
C ASN A 114 3.38 16.72 -14.85
N THR A 115 4.67 16.51 -14.66
CA THR A 115 5.55 15.77 -15.58
C THR A 115 6.17 14.56 -14.88
N GLY A 116 6.88 13.70 -15.64
CA GLY A 116 7.50 12.49 -15.09
C GLY A 116 6.47 11.60 -14.41
N ILE A 117 6.72 11.22 -13.15
CA ILE A 117 5.80 10.39 -12.37
C ILE A 117 4.47 11.08 -12.04
N TYR A 118 4.35 12.39 -12.24
CA TYR A 118 3.16 13.19 -11.92
C TYR A 118 2.27 13.46 -13.14
N VAL A 119 2.52 12.83 -14.28
CA VAL A 119 1.81 13.14 -15.53
C VAL A 119 0.35 12.68 -15.51
N GLY A 120 -0.56 13.57 -15.95
CA GLY A 120 -1.97 13.24 -16.21
C GLY A 120 -2.70 12.67 -14.98
N ASN A 121 -3.23 11.46 -15.13
CA ASN A 121 -3.97 10.75 -14.09
C ASN A 121 -3.11 9.82 -13.21
N SER A 122 -1.84 10.18 -13.01
CA SER A 122 -0.94 9.47 -12.10
C SER A 122 -1.56 9.24 -10.71
N VAL A 123 -1.13 8.16 -10.06
CA VAL A 123 -1.42 7.86 -8.66
C VAL A 123 -0.84 8.90 -7.70
N ALA A 124 0.14 9.69 -8.15
CA ALA A 124 0.74 10.78 -7.40
C ALA A 124 -0.06 12.10 -7.45
N THR A 125 -1.07 12.21 -8.32
CA THR A 125 -1.83 13.45 -8.56
C THR A 125 -3.29 13.37 -8.16
N GLY A 126 -3.72 12.33 -7.46
CA GLY A 126 -4.96 12.36 -6.67
C GLY A 126 -4.62 12.43 -5.22
N GLY A 127 -5.46 12.99 -4.38
CA GLY A 127 -5.29 12.75 -2.95
C GLY A 127 -6.44 13.23 -2.10
N ILE A 128 -6.50 12.62 -0.93
CA ILE A 128 -7.33 13.07 0.18
C ILE A 128 -6.46 13.82 1.19
N PHE A 129 -7.06 14.81 1.81
CA PHE A 129 -6.42 15.71 2.78
C PHE A 129 -7.51 16.37 3.62
N ASP A 130 -7.11 16.98 4.73
CA ASP A 130 -8.01 17.82 5.51
C ASP A 130 -7.31 19.07 6.03
N GLY A 131 -8.09 20.01 6.56
CA GLY A 131 -7.63 21.25 7.15
C GLY A 131 -7.44 22.35 6.12
N THR A 132 -6.88 23.46 6.58
CA THR A 132 -6.44 24.60 5.76
C THR A 132 -4.92 24.72 5.80
N ALA A 133 -4.33 25.72 5.14
CA ALA A 133 -2.90 25.97 5.31
C ALA A 133 -2.52 26.36 6.76
N ALA A 134 -3.50 26.80 7.56
CA ALA A 134 -3.32 27.11 8.99
C ALA A 134 -3.57 25.90 9.91
N ASP A 135 -4.46 24.99 9.51
CA ASP A 135 -4.85 23.82 10.30
C ASP A 135 -4.10 22.59 9.81
N ARG A 136 -3.10 22.16 10.58
CA ARG A 136 -2.24 21.02 10.25
C ARG A 136 -2.95 19.72 10.59
N LEU A 137 -3.86 19.30 9.71
CA LEU A 137 -4.54 18.02 9.90
C LEU A 137 -3.76 16.91 9.21
N GLN A 138 -3.66 15.79 9.92
CA GLN A 138 -3.03 14.58 9.44
C GLN A 138 -4.14 13.64 8.95
N VAL A 139 -3.87 12.91 7.88
CA VAL A 139 -4.83 11.93 7.35
C VAL A 139 -4.40 10.54 7.76
N GLY A 140 -5.30 9.81 8.40
CA GLY A 140 -5.13 8.40 8.75
C GLY A 140 -5.91 7.48 7.82
N LEU A 141 -5.36 6.29 7.63
CA LEU A 141 -5.94 5.16 6.88
C LEU A 141 -5.74 3.91 7.71
N GLN A 142 -6.82 3.19 7.99
CA GLN A 142 -6.79 1.89 8.67
C GLN A 142 -7.31 0.80 7.73
N ILE A 143 -6.44 -0.15 7.38
CA ILE A 143 -6.75 -1.30 6.52
C ILE A 143 -7.12 -2.49 7.40
N THR A 144 -8.30 -3.03 7.18
CA THR A 144 -8.88 -4.12 7.96
C THR A 144 -9.10 -5.36 7.10
N GLY A 145 -9.23 -6.52 7.74
CA GLY A 145 -9.61 -7.78 7.08
C GLY A 145 -8.50 -8.46 6.28
N LEU A 146 -7.27 -7.96 6.35
CA LEU A 146 -6.09 -8.67 5.87
C LEU A 146 -5.83 -9.91 6.74
N ALA A 147 -5.26 -10.94 6.13
CA ALA A 147 -4.78 -12.12 6.87
C ALA A 147 -3.57 -11.75 7.74
N ALA A 148 -3.27 -12.57 8.75
CA ALA A 148 -2.00 -12.45 9.45
C ALA A 148 -0.83 -12.73 8.47
N GLY A 149 0.27 -12.00 8.64
CA GLY A 149 1.44 -12.13 7.76
C GLY A 149 2.32 -10.89 7.76
N THR A 150 3.32 -10.86 6.89
CA THR A 150 4.18 -9.67 6.69
C THR A 150 3.84 -8.98 5.38
N TYR A 151 3.82 -7.65 5.41
CA TYR A 151 3.45 -6.80 4.30
C TYR A 151 4.51 -5.73 4.06
N GLU A 152 4.78 -5.43 2.80
CA GLU A 152 5.41 -4.16 2.41
C GLU A 152 4.34 -3.14 2.07
N ILE A 153 4.52 -1.92 2.54
CA ILE A 153 3.59 -0.81 2.33
C ILE A 153 4.35 0.31 1.65
N TYR A 154 3.83 0.76 0.51
CA TYR A 154 4.34 1.90 -0.24
C TYR A 154 3.31 3.01 -0.15
N VAL A 155 3.70 4.18 0.35
CA VAL A 155 2.79 5.31 0.53
C VAL A 155 3.32 6.55 -0.17
N THR A 156 2.42 7.26 -0.85
CA THR A 156 2.72 8.52 -1.52
C THR A 156 1.82 9.62 -0.97
N GLY A 157 2.37 10.82 -0.85
CA GLY A 157 1.68 11.95 -0.24
C GLY A 157 2.36 13.26 -0.57
N ARG A 158 1.79 14.00 -1.54
CA ARG A 158 2.24 15.28 -2.03
C ARG A 158 1.04 16.08 -2.52
N ASN A 159 1.00 17.34 -2.13
CA ASN A 159 0.18 18.30 -2.84
C ASN A 159 0.91 18.81 -4.09
N THR A 160 0.42 18.46 -5.28
CA THR A 160 0.99 18.88 -6.57
C THR A 160 0.33 20.14 -7.16
N ASN A 161 -0.45 20.86 -6.36
CA ASN A 161 -1.08 22.15 -6.69
C ASN A 161 -0.68 23.26 -5.72
N GLY A 162 -0.68 24.50 -6.21
CA GLY A 162 -0.53 25.72 -5.43
C GLY A 162 0.73 25.76 -4.57
N GLN A 163 1.83 25.18 -5.06
CA GLN A 163 3.08 25.06 -4.32
C GLN A 163 4.01 26.24 -4.60
N SER A 164 4.48 26.88 -3.54
CA SER A 164 5.62 27.81 -3.61
C SER A 164 6.92 27.04 -3.90
N SER A 165 7.94 27.71 -4.42
CA SER A 165 9.29 27.16 -4.69
C SER A 165 10.10 26.77 -3.44
N GLY A 166 9.44 26.46 -2.33
CA GLY A 166 10.05 26.10 -1.04
C GLY A 166 10.13 24.60 -0.82
N ILE A 167 10.93 24.21 0.17
CA ILE A 167 11.08 22.81 0.59
C ILE A 167 9.84 22.38 1.39
N LEU A 168 9.27 21.23 1.04
CA LEU A 168 8.02 20.71 1.62
C LEU A 168 8.27 19.34 2.27
N PRO A 169 8.42 19.28 3.61
CA PRO A 169 8.59 18.01 4.31
C PRO A 169 7.23 17.35 4.58
N TYR A 170 7.19 16.04 4.33
CA TYR A 170 6.10 15.14 4.71
C TYR A 170 6.69 13.99 5.51
N THR A 171 5.94 13.51 6.48
CA THR A 171 6.30 12.29 7.22
C THR A 171 5.15 11.33 7.18
N PHE A 172 5.45 10.10 6.79
CA PHE A 172 4.51 8.99 6.83
C PHE A 172 4.77 8.16 8.07
N TYR A 173 3.71 7.63 8.68
CA TYR A 173 3.81 6.69 9.78
C TYR A 173 3.07 5.41 9.42
N ALA A 174 3.59 4.26 9.84
CA ALA A 174 2.90 2.99 9.69
C ALA A 174 3.10 2.08 10.90
N GLY A 175 2.04 1.37 11.29
CA GLY A 175 2.04 0.44 12.40
C GLY A 175 0.81 -0.47 12.37
N THR A 176 0.61 -1.22 13.45
CA THR A 176 -0.59 -2.06 13.64
C THR A 176 -1.47 -1.52 14.75
N GLY A 177 -2.73 -1.94 14.75
CA GLY A 177 -3.68 -1.64 15.81
C GLY A 177 -4.91 -2.53 15.77
N THR A 178 -5.88 -2.25 16.63
CA THR A 178 -7.16 -2.97 16.64
C THR A 178 -8.05 -2.47 15.52
N ALA A 179 -8.59 -3.38 14.71
CA ALA A 179 -9.50 -3.04 13.62
C ALA A 179 -10.77 -2.32 14.11
N GLY A 180 -11.15 -1.26 13.41
CA GLY A 180 -12.31 -0.43 13.71
C GLY A 180 -12.14 0.52 14.91
N GLN A 181 -10.93 0.67 15.45
CA GLN A 181 -10.65 1.56 16.59
C GLN A 181 -9.74 2.71 16.18
N ASN A 182 -9.95 3.85 16.83
CA ASN A 182 -9.02 4.98 16.82
C ASN A 182 -7.62 4.50 17.21
N PHE A 183 -6.59 5.14 16.66
CA PHE A 183 -5.22 4.69 16.86
C PHE A 183 -4.27 5.87 17.09
N ASP A 184 -3.24 5.61 17.90
CA ASP A 184 -2.17 6.56 18.21
C ASP A 184 -0.89 6.15 17.47
N PHE A 185 -0.41 7.03 16.59
CA PHE A 185 0.79 6.77 15.79
C PHE A 185 2.09 7.27 16.43
N SER A 186 2.05 7.76 17.68
CA SER A 186 3.24 8.30 18.38
C SER A 186 4.40 7.30 18.53
N GLY A 187 4.11 5.99 18.48
CA GLY A 187 5.10 4.91 18.54
C GLY A 187 5.31 4.15 17.24
N TYR A 188 4.76 4.62 16.12
CA TYR A 188 4.85 3.93 14.83
C TYR A 188 6.20 4.17 14.14
N ASN A 189 6.53 3.28 13.20
CA ASN A 189 7.65 3.52 12.29
C ASN A 189 7.33 4.73 11.42
N SER A 190 8.32 5.53 11.09
CA SER A 190 8.14 6.75 10.31
C SER A 190 9.16 6.89 9.20
N GLU A 191 8.71 7.39 8.04
CA GLU A 191 9.55 7.73 6.90
C GLU A 191 9.31 9.18 6.48
N SER A 192 10.38 9.96 6.28
CA SER A 192 10.29 11.37 5.90
C SER A 192 10.69 11.58 4.44
N VAL A 193 9.86 12.34 3.73
CA VAL A 193 10.04 12.70 2.34
C VAL A 193 10.09 14.22 2.24
N THR A 194 11.00 14.74 1.41
CA THR A 194 11.18 16.18 1.23
C THR A 194 11.06 16.54 -0.24
N PHE A 195 10.03 17.30 -0.61
CA PHE A 195 9.84 17.76 -1.97
C PHE A 195 10.40 19.16 -2.18
N ASN A 196 10.97 19.42 -3.35
CA ASN A 196 11.45 20.74 -3.73
C ASN A 196 10.38 21.52 -4.52
N GLY A 197 9.46 22.17 -3.80
CA GLY A 197 8.43 23.03 -4.37
C GLY A 197 7.63 22.37 -5.50
N THR A 198 7.75 22.92 -6.71
CA THR A 198 7.06 22.47 -7.92
C THR A 198 7.84 21.43 -8.73
N ALA A 199 9.05 21.04 -8.32
CA ALA A 199 9.89 20.13 -9.08
C ALA A 199 9.23 18.77 -9.28
N SER A 200 9.18 18.30 -10.52
CA SER A 200 8.79 16.94 -10.86
C SER A 200 10.00 16.00 -10.78
N THR A 201 9.75 14.74 -10.49
CA THR A 201 10.74 13.66 -10.60
C THR A 201 10.35 12.74 -11.76
N GLU A 202 11.36 12.18 -12.43
CA GLU A 202 11.16 11.26 -13.55
C GLU A 202 10.99 9.80 -13.10
N SER A 203 11.31 9.51 -11.85
CA SER A 203 11.24 8.16 -11.29
C SER A 203 10.74 8.17 -9.84
N TRP A 204 10.21 7.03 -9.42
CA TRP A 204 9.90 6.77 -8.02
C TRP A 204 11.18 6.50 -7.25
N ILE A 205 11.38 7.23 -6.16
CA ILE A 205 12.60 7.20 -5.35
C ILE A 205 12.17 7.03 -3.89
N GLU A 206 12.76 6.07 -3.18
CA GLU A 206 12.41 5.77 -1.79
C GLU A 206 12.80 6.92 -0.86
N ALA A 207 12.10 7.07 0.26
CA ALA A 207 12.50 7.94 1.35
C ALA A 207 13.94 7.63 1.82
N GLY A 208 14.67 8.65 2.28
CA GLY A 208 16.08 8.53 2.67
C GLY A 208 17.08 8.69 1.53
N GLU A 209 16.65 8.59 0.27
CA GLU A 209 17.46 8.93 -0.89
C GLU A 209 17.33 10.42 -1.31
N THR A 210 18.23 10.87 -2.18
CA THR A 210 18.12 12.20 -2.79
C THR A 210 16.86 12.25 -3.66
N ASP A 211 15.99 13.22 -3.44
CA ASP A 211 14.70 13.38 -4.15
C ASP A 211 13.71 12.22 -3.93
N GLY A 212 13.80 11.55 -2.77
CA GLY A 212 12.80 10.61 -2.30
C GLY A 212 11.39 11.17 -2.45
N ASN A 213 10.43 10.33 -2.86
CA ASN A 213 9.07 10.74 -3.21
C ASN A 213 7.99 9.74 -2.81
N TYR A 214 8.34 8.65 -2.12
CA TYR A 214 7.42 7.75 -1.43
C TYR A 214 8.05 7.20 -0.14
N GLY A 215 7.23 6.79 0.82
CA GLY A 215 7.67 6.05 2.02
C GLY A 215 7.45 4.55 1.86
N LYS A 216 8.34 3.74 2.43
CA LYS A 216 8.23 2.27 2.44
C LYS A 216 8.26 1.74 3.88
N PHE A 217 7.41 0.77 4.18
CA PHE A 217 7.37 0.13 5.49
C PHE A 217 7.25 -1.38 5.35
N THR A 218 7.85 -2.12 6.29
CA THR A 218 7.59 -3.55 6.50
C THR A 218 6.79 -3.71 7.79
N ILE A 219 5.58 -4.26 7.69
CA ILE A 219 4.66 -4.45 8.82
C ILE A 219 4.31 -5.92 8.96
N THR A 220 4.44 -6.47 10.16
CA THR A 220 3.92 -7.80 10.51
C THR A 220 2.58 -7.63 11.22
N LEU A 221 1.55 -8.27 10.68
CA LEU A 221 0.17 -8.21 11.14
C LEU A 221 -0.22 -9.50 11.85
N ALA A 222 -0.71 -9.42 13.08
CA ALA A 222 -1.32 -10.55 13.76
C ALA A 222 -2.79 -10.73 13.34
N ALA A 223 -3.36 -11.90 13.63
CA ALA A 223 -4.75 -12.18 13.29
C ALA A 223 -5.71 -11.23 14.02
N GLY A 224 -6.57 -10.56 13.27
CA GLY A 224 -7.56 -9.60 13.80
C GLY A 224 -7.04 -8.17 13.98
N GLU A 225 -5.76 -7.91 13.71
CA GLU A 225 -5.21 -6.57 13.67
C GLU A 225 -5.52 -5.85 12.35
N ALA A 226 -5.32 -4.54 12.35
CA ALA A 226 -5.36 -3.68 11.18
C ALA A 226 -4.00 -3.01 10.94
N ILE A 227 -3.71 -2.70 9.68
CA ILE A 227 -2.57 -1.85 9.30
C ILE A 227 -3.03 -0.40 9.36
N ASN A 228 -2.33 0.42 10.13
CA ASN A 228 -2.60 1.84 10.26
C ASN A 228 -1.50 2.65 9.55
N ILE A 229 -1.89 3.61 8.72
CA ILE A 229 -1.00 4.48 7.96
C ILE A 229 -1.43 5.93 8.22
N VAL A 230 -0.47 6.82 8.44
CA VAL A 230 -0.73 8.25 8.60
C VAL A 230 0.14 9.05 7.64
N SER A 231 -0.45 10.02 6.97
CA SER A 231 0.28 11.08 6.27
C SER A 231 0.23 12.37 7.09
N ASN A 232 1.41 12.85 7.47
CA ASN A 232 1.59 14.09 8.21
C ASN A 232 2.34 15.11 7.35
N GLY A 233 1.71 16.27 7.11
CA GLY A 233 2.40 17.43 6.58
C GLY A 233 3.23 18.06 7.67
N ASP A 234 4.54 17.79 7.69
CA ASP A 234 5.44 18.36 8.69
C ASP A 234 5.69 19.86 8.46
N GLY A 235 5.04 20.46 7.45
CA GLY A 235 4.63 21.85 7.40
C GLY A 235 5.65 22.74 8.07
N GLY A 236 6.84 22.80 7.46
CA GLY A 236 8.03 23.38 8.09
C GLY A 236 7.61 24.64 8.83
N LYS A 237 7.84 24.67 10.15
CA LYS A 237 7.29 25.72 11.04
C LYS A 237 7.33 27.06 10.30
N ALA A 238 6.17 27.71 10.16
CA ALA A 238 6.11 29.08 9.68
C ALA A 238 7.03 29.92 10.56
N THR A 239 8.26 30.14 10.10
CA THR A 239 9.11 31.17 10.66
C THR A 239 8.58 32.48 10.07
N SER A 240 8.58 33.54 10.88
CA SER A 240 8.05 34.86 10.50
C SER A 240 8.68 35.48 9.24
N SER A 241 9.68 34.83 8.64
CA SER A 241 10.40 35.24 7.44
C SER A 241 10.11 34.39 6.19
N SER A 242 9.31 33.32 6.27
CA SER A 242 8.94 32.52 5.10
C SER A 242 7.42 32.56 4.89
N PRO A 243 6.91 33.14 3.79
CA PRO A 243 5.48 33.12 3.51
C PRO A 243 5.03 31.65 3.44
N VAL A 244 4.02 31.32 4.23
CA VAL A 244 3.52 29.97 4.42
C VAL A 244 3.02 29.43 3.08
N GLY A 245 3.80 28.56 2.46
CA GLY A 245 3.35 27.73 1.36
C GLY A 245 2.31 26.73 1.88
N SER A 246 1.35 26.37 1.02
CA SER A 246 0.17 25.53 1.26
C SER A 246 0.40 24.10 1.79
N ALA A 247 1.61 23.75 2.24
CA ALA A 247 2.11 22.40 2.50
C ALA A 247 2.06 21.95 3.97
N ASN A 248 1.18 22.56 4.77
CA ASN A 248 1.06 22.28 6.20
C ASN A 248 0.15 21.09 6.55
N ARG A 249 -0.35 20.37 5.55
CA ARG A 249 -1.37 19.31 5.72
C ARG A 249 -0.86 17.99 5.23
N GLY A 250 -1.31 16.90 5.86
CA GLY A 250 -1.11 15.56 5.34
C GLY A 250 -1.87 15.38 4.03
N PHE A 251 -1.19 14.84 3.02
CA PHE A 251 -1.81 14.38 1.77
C PHE A 251 -1.58 12.89 1.64
N LEU A 252 -2.64 12.14 1.36
CA LEU A 252 -2.54 10.72 1.03
C LEU A 252 -2.97 10.55 -0.42
N ASN A 253 -2.03 10.25 -1.31
CA ASN A 253 -2.31 10.10 -2.74
C ASN A 253 -2.61 8.65 -3.10
N SER A 254 -1.68 7.75 -2.78
CA SER A 254 -1.82 6.32 -3.08
C SER A 254 -1.14 5.46 -2.03
N VAL A 255 -1.63 4.23 -1.89
CA VAL A 255 -1.02 3.20 -1.04
C VAL A 255 -0.99 1.88 -1.80
N GLN A 256 0.14 1.17 -1.78
CA GLN A 256 0.24 -0.22 -2.22
C GLN A 256 0.62 -1.10 -1.04
N ILE A 257 -0.10 -2.19 -0.84
CA ILE A 257 0.12 -3.16 0.24
C ILE A 257 0.39 -4.51 -0.38
N VAL A 258 1.61 -5.01 -0.19
CA VAL A 258 2.13 -6.19 -0.86
C VAL A 258 2.34 -7.26 0.20
N SER A 259 1.63 -8.39 0.12
CA SER A 259 1.91 -9.51 1.02
C SER A 259 3.25 -10.15 0.68
N ILE A 260 4.10 -10.36 1.69
CA ILE A 260 5.35 -11.10 1.53
C ILE A 260 5.04 -12.57 1.81
N PRO A 261 5.17 -13.48 0.82
CA PRO A 261 4.93 -14.90 1.04
C PRO A 261 5.84 -15.45 2.14
N GLU A 262 5.25 -16.05 3.17
CA GLU A 262 6.02 -16.53 4.31
C GLU A 262 6.97 -17.67 3.88
N PRO A 263 8.24 -17.68 4.32
CA PRO A 263 9.23 -18.68 3.88
C PRO A 263 8.81 -20.13 4.14
N HIS A 264 8.00 -20.38 5.17
CA HIS A 264 7.57 -21.72 5.53
C HIS A 264 6.54 -22.32 4.56
N THR A 265 5.87 -21.50 3.73
CA THR A 265 5.04 -21.99 2.62
C THR A 265 5.90 -22.82 1.66
N TRP A 266 7.11 -22.35 1.36
CA TRP A 266 8.07 -23.09 0.54
C TRP A 266 8.58 -24.35 1.23
N ALA A 267 8.86 -24.27 2.54
CA ALA A 267 9.29 -25.42 3.32
C ALA A 267 8.21 -26.52 3.34
N LEU A 268 6.93 -26.16 3.47
CA LEU A 268 5.81 -27.11 3.42
C LEU A 268 5.68 -27.75 2.03
N ILE A 269 5.73 -26.95 0.96
CA ILE A 269 5.65 -27.46 -0.41
C ILE A 269 6.79 -28.43 -0.70
N LEU A 270 8.03 -28.06 -0.34
CA LEU A 270 9.21 -28.92 -0.51
C LEU A 270 9.12 -30.18 0.36
N GLY A 271 8.65 -30.06 1.60
CA GLY A 271 8.43 -31.18 2.51
C GLY A 271 7.40 -32.17 1.98
N LEU A 272 6.25 -31.69 1.50
CA LEU A 272 5.22 -32.51 0.87
C LEU A 272 5.73 -33.16 -0.42
N GLY A 273 6.50 -32.43 -1.22
CA GLY A 273 7.18 -32.96 -2.41
C GLY A 273 8.12 -34.12 -2.08
N ALA A 274 8.95 -33.97 -1.04
CA ALA A 274 9.86 -35.02 -0.58
C ALA A 274 9.10 -36.27 -0.10
N LEU A 275 8.02 -36.10 0.67
CA LEU A 275 7.17 -37.21 1.14
C LEU A 275 6.50 -37.96 -0.03
N ALA A 276 6.04 -37.25 -1.05
CA ALA A 276 5.47 -37.87 -2.25
C ALA A 276 6.50 -38.74 -2.99
N VAL A 277 7.73 -38.24 -3.17
CA VAL A 277 8.82 -38.99 -3.82
C VAL A 277 9.17 -40.26 -3.03
N VAL A 278 9.28 -40.17 -1.70
CA VAL A 278 9.56 -41.33 -0.83
C VAL A 278 8.44 -42.37 -0.92
N SER A 279 7.18 -41.91 -0.94
CA SER A 279 6.01 -42.79 -1.02
C SER A 279 5.94 -43.54 -2.36
N ILE A 280 6.34 -42.91 -3.46
CA ILE A 280 6.44 -43.55 -4.78
C ILE A 280 7.55 -44.60 -4.78
N ARG A 281 8.74 -44.28 -4.26
CA ARG A 281 9.88 -45.22 -4.21
C ARG A 281 9.56 -46.47 -3.38
N ARG A 282 8.89 -46.32 -2.24
CA ARG A 282 8.50 -47.46 -1.38
C ARG A 282 7.49 -48.42 -2.01
N ARG A 283 6.76 -48.01 -3.05
CA ARG A 283 5.82 -48.89 -3.78
C ARG A 283 6.46 -49.65 -4.94
N GLN A 284 7.68 -49.28 -5.34
CA GLN A 284 8.40 -49.92 -6.44
C GLN A 284 9.37 -51.04 -6.00
N VAL A 285 9.61 -51.16 -4.69
CA VAL A 285 10.38 -52.24 -4.05
C VAL A 285 9.43 -53.25 -3.46
#